data_AF-A0A6A3GQB3-F1
#
_entry.id   AF-A0A6A3GQB3-F1
#
_cell.length_a   1.000
_cell.length_b   1.000
_cell.length_c   1.000
_cell.angle_alpha   90.00
_cell.angle_beta   90.00
_cell.angle_gamma   90.00
#
_symmetry.space_group_name_H-M   'P 1'
#
loop_
_entity.id
_entity.type
_entity.pdbx_description
1 polymer ?
#
loop_
_entity_poly.entity_id
_entity_poly.type
_entity_poly.pdbx_seq_one_letter_code
_entity_poly.pdbx_strand_id
1 'polypeptide(L)'
;MAPAGVMVRLEADALNSISTLYFKESLWTYGFIRALLTYCREHYEAGMIHFEEKTTLHVSKCNVDAVYEACRELTREEKLLPFFILDEMTPNANIEAGGKNVAAFQRNVFRACGLVVIVMGTDSKISNLVSQSVGSYSETRHQWMSVVPRFPPYQVVHHTTENEEVWKKIVEQFPVLKYIAEGSRGRFSRCFVEEVLKYVAGRTTVRLRDLLDDAFGKVCLRTHKGKQFMSNDDGKYAQLMAISYTNAEDSLPPTDVDMGAPPLKKRKTDVGTKSMHLHFANLMDTRLTDVFLASKQLVLDNEKQWKPLCCFPGMKEDLLLYLAIMGGKSYSGYYNPQLQKTHSTKKVFLDYMEGKGFSVSENKAAKSNNYKTFENMISHAIFCASRRNGVAGILFDNFFGWLLGELQNDLTMVEMTHDSKPIVASKLFDGYKKNMPSMMIPFLTPPNVEWPQGILDLNTDFDCNFGHLVRARNDERCDVYVKGEER
;
A
#
# COMPACT_ATOMS: atom_id res chain seq x y z
N MET A 1 -14.90 -15.88 -38.33
CA MET A 1 -14.11 -16.82 -37.51
C MET A 1 -12.98 -17.34 -38.37
N ALA A 2 -11.72 -17.16 -37.95
CA ALA A 2 -10.59 -17.76 -38.66
C ALA A 2 -10.56 -19.27 -38.40
N PRO A 3 -10.15 -20.12 -39.37
CA PRO A 3 -10.06 -21.57 -39.15
C PRO A 3 -9.03 -21.87 -38.05
N ALA A 4 -9.31 -22.90 -37.23
CA ALA A 4 -8.54 -23.21 -36.02
C ALA A 4 -7.00 -23.31 -36.24
N GLY A 5 -6.56 -23.81 -37.41
CA GLY A 5 -5.13 -23.89 -37.75
C GLY A 5 -4.45 -22.54 -38.00
N VAL A 6 -5.19 -21.51 -38.44
CA VAL A 6 -4.67 -20.14 -38.61
C VAL A 6 -4.53 -19.45 -37.25
N MET A 7 -5.47 -19.72 -36.33
CA MET A 7 -5.44 -19.17 -34.98
C MET A 7 -4.23 -19.68 -34.18
N VAL A 8 -3.93 -20.97 -34.26
CA VAL A 8 -2.75 -21.58 -33.63
C VAL A 8 -1.43 -21.00 -34.17
N ARG A 9 -1.36 -20.72 -35.47
CA ARG A 9 -0.17 -20.11 -36.11
C ARG A 9 0.05 -18.67 -35.66
N LEU A 10 -1.01 -17.86 -35.62
CA LEU A 10 -0.96 -16.48 -35.13
C LEU A 10 -0.57 -16.40 -33.64
N GLU A 11 -1.00 -17.36 -32.82
CA GLU A 11 -0.60 -17.44 -31.41
C GLU A 11 0.89 -17.73 -31.24
N ALA A 12 1.44 -18.68 -32.02
CA ALA A 12 2.87 -18.99 -31.98
C ALA A 12 3.71 -17.80 -32.49
N ASP A 13 3.25 -17.13 -33.54
CA ASP A 13 3.90 -15.94 -34.10
C ASP A 13 3.88 -14.76 -33.12
N ALA A 14 2.80 -14.58 -32.35
CA ALA A 14 2.70 -13.53 -31.33
C ALA A 14 3.60 -13.76 -30.10
N LEU A 15 4.03 -15.00 -29.84
CA LEU A 15 4.98 -15.29 -28.76
C LEU A 15 6.43 -15.14 -29.23
N ASN A 16 6.68 -15.41 -30.50
CA ASN A 16 8.00 -15.37 -31.08
C ASN A 16 8.40 -13.94 -31.46
N SER A 17 9.23 -13.28 -30.64
CA SER A 17 9.68 -11.90 -30.88
C SER A 17 10.46 -11.69 -32.18
N ILE A 18 10.93 -12.75 -32.83
CA ILE A 18 11.58 -12.69 -34.16
C ILE A 18 10.63 -13.09 -35.31
N SER A 19 9.34 -13.28 -35.03
CA SER A 19 8.35 -13.61 -36.06
C SER A 19 8.23 -12.47 -37.08
N THR A 20 8.02 -12.85 -38.34
CA THR A 20 7.75 -11.90 -39.43
C THR A 20 6.50 -11.07 -39.20
N LEU A 21 5.60 -11.51 -38.31
CA LEU A 21 4.44 -10.73 -37.84
C LEU A 21 4.86 -9.30 -37.43
N TYR A 22 5.97 -9.15 -36.73
CA TYR A 22 6.39 -7.85 -36.20
C TYR A 22 7.07 -6.96 -37.24
N PHE A 23 7.63 -7.54 -38.30
CA PHE A 23 8.45 -6.80 -39.26
C PHE A 23 7.77 -6.60 -40.63
N LYS A 24 6.81 -7.45 -40.99
CA LYS A 24 6.15 -7.41 -42.31
C LYS A 24 4.70 -6.96 -42.27
N GLU A 25 4.01 -7.17 -41.16
CA GLU A 25 2.58 -6.89 -41.09
C GLU A 25 2.28 -5.43 -40.68
N SER A 26 1.13 -4.95 -41.11
CA SER A 26 0.59 -3.66 -40.66
C SER A 26 -0.35 -3.86 -39.46
N LEU A 27 -0.01 -3.25 -38.33
CA LEU A 27 -0.71 -3.40 -37.06
C LEU A 27 -1.41 -2.11 -36.63
N TRP A 28 -2.58 -2.23 -36.01
CA TRP A 28 -3.27 -1.10 -35.38
C TRP A 28 -2.45 -0.51 -34.23
N THR A 29 -1.74 -1.37 -33.48
CA THR A 29 -0.89 -0.93 -32.36
C THR A 29 0.28 -0.08 -32.84
N TYR A 30 0.87 -0.39 -33.99
CA TYR A 30 1.88 0.49 -34.61
C TYR A 30 1.28 1.85 -34.98
N GLY A 31 0.09 1.85 -35.56
CA GLY A 31 -0.67 3.08 -35.83
C GLY A 31 -0.88 3.94 -34.59
N PHE A 32 -1.27 3.31 -33.49
CA PHE A 32 -1.51 3.99 -32.21
C PHE A 32 -0.21 4.56 -31.63
N ILE A 33 0.88 3.78 -31.63
CA ILE A 33 2.20 4.24 -31.19
C ILE A 33 2.64 5.43 -32.04
N ARG A 34 2.51 5.35 -33.36
CA ARG A 34 2.84 6.45 -34.27
C ARG A 34 2.04 7.71 -33.95
N ALA A 35 0.72 7.59 -33.75
CA ALA A 35 -0.12 8.73 -33.38
C ALA A 35 0.31 9.38 -32.06
N LEU A 36 0.71 8.58 -31.07
CA LEU A 36 1.26 9.10 -29.81
C LEU A 36 2.60 9.81 -30.01
N LEU A 37 3.51 9.26 -30.81
CA LEU A 37 4.80 9.90 -31.11
C LEU A 37 4.60 11.23 -31.85
N THR A 38 3.67 11.28 -32.79
CA THR A 38 3.28 12.53 -33.48
C THR A 38 2.72 13.55 -32.49
N TYR A 39 1.85 13.12 -31.58
CA TYR A 39 1.32 13.99 -30.53
C TYR A 39 2.43 14.53 -29.62
N CYS A 40 3.39 13.70 -29.19
CA CYS A 40 4.54 14.14 -28.41
C CYS A 40 5.31 15.23 -29.15
N ARG A 41 5.57 15.00 -30.44
CA ARG A 41 6.28 15.94 -31.29
C ARG A 41 5.59 17.29 -31.35
N GLU A 42 4.27 17.32 -31.47
CA GLU A 42 3.51 18.56 -31.67
C GLU A 42 3.26 19.35 -30.40
N HIS A 43 3.18 18.69 -29.25
CA HIS A 43 2.64 19.30 -28.03
C HIS A 43 3.54 19.22 -26.81
N TYR A 44 4.70 18.57 -26.87
CA TYR A 44 5.36 18.12 -25.65
C TYR A 44 6.88 18.15 -25.70
N GLU A 45 7.50 18.88 -24.77
CA GLU A 45 8.96 19.02 -24.68
C GLU A 45 9.60 18.07 -23.64
N ALA A 46 8.94 17.78 -22.50
CA ALA A 46 9.39 16.77 -21.53
C ALA A 46 8.33 16.46 -20.43
N GLY A 47 8.24 15.19 -19.98
CA GLY A 47 7.33 14.74 -18.91
C GLY A 47 6.37 13.57 -19.26
N MET A 48 5.35 13.34 -18.44
CA MET A 48 4.32 12.31 -18.66
C MET A 48 3.13 12.88 -19.45
N ILE A 49 2.74 12.23 -20.55
CA ILE A 49 1.53 12.57 -21.29
C ILE A 49 0.30 12.21 -20.45
N HIS A 50 -0.54 13.19 -20.16
CA HIS A 50 -1.78 13.00 -19.44
C HIS A 50 -2.95 13.59 -20.23
N PHE A 51 -3.87 12.73 -20.66
CA PHE A 51 -5.10 13.15 -21.33
C PHE A 51 -6.22 13.29 -20.28
N GLU A 52 -6.35 14.47 -19.67
CA GLU A 52 -7.45 14.76 -18.73
C GLU A 52 -8.78 14.97 -19.46
N GLU A 53 -8.72 15.61 -20.62
CA GLU A 53 -9.87 15.83 -21.49
C GLU A 53 -9.98 14.75 -22.56
N LYS A 54 -11.16 14.67 -23.18
CA LYS A 54 -11.40 13.72 -24.27
C LYS A 54 -10.55 14.08 -25.50
N THR A 55 -9.40 13.42 -25.64
CA THR A 55 -8.52 13.58 -26.79
C THR A 55 -8.85 12.58 -27.89
N THR A 56 -8.89 13.05 -29.14
CA THR A 56 -9.07 12.19 -30.31
C THR A 56 -7.72 11.99 -30.99
N LEU A 57 -7.30 10.73 -31.14
CA LEU A 57 -6.11 10.36 -31.89
C LEU A 57 -6.51 9.72 -33.22
N HIS A 58 -5.96 10.21 -34.32
CA HIS A 58 -6.19 9.62 -35.64
C HIS A 58 -5.25 8.43 -35.86
N VAL A 59 -5.79 7.23 -35.70
CA VAL A 59 -5.04 5.98 -35.80
C VAL A 59 -5.35 5.26 -37.10
N SER A 60 -4.31 4.91 -37.87
CA SER A 60 -4.40 4.04 -39.03
C SER A 60 -3.38 2.90 -38.92
N LYS A 61 -3.70 1.70 -39.45
CA LYS A 61 -2.73 0.60 -39.47
C LYS A 61 -1.47 1.05 -40.21
N CYS A 62 -0.32 0.74 -39.65
CA CYS A 62 0.98 0.92 -40.32
C CYS A 62 1.94 -0.20 -39.95
N ASN A 63 3.08 -0.28 -40.63
CA ASN A 63 4.16 -1.22 -40.33
C ASN A 63 5.15 -0.61 -39.32
N VAL A 64 6.17 -1.40 -38.96
CA VAL A 64 7.22 -0.98 -38.03
C VAL A 64 8.08 0.16 -38.60
N ASP A 65 8.31 0.19 -39.92
CA ASP A 65 9.11 1.24 -40.57
C ASP A 65 8.50 2.63 -40.41
N ALA A 66 7.17 2.73 -40.48
CA ALA A 66 6.46 3.98 -40.22
C ALA A 66 6.65 4.49 -38.79
N VAL A 67 6.80 3.58 -37.81
CA VAL A 67 7.12 3.95 -36.42
C VAL A 67 8.58 4.38 -36.32
N TYR A 68 9.49 3.69 -37.00
CA TYR A 68 10.91 4.08 -37.05
C TYR A 68 11.13 5.46 -37.68
N GLU A 69 10.39 5.81 -38.73
CA GLU A 69 10.44 7.17 -39.29
C GLU A 69 9.93 8.20 -38.28
N ALA A 70 8.82 7.95 -37.58
CA ALA A 70 8.34 8.87 -36.54
C ALA A 70 9.35 9.05 -35.39
N CYS A 71 10.04 7.97 -34.99
CA CYS A 71 11.12 8.06 -34.00
C CYS A 71 12.30 8.89 -34.53
N ARG A 72 12.71 8.66 -35.79
CA ARG A 72 13.79 9.42 -36.43
C ARG A 72 13.44 10.90 -36.58
N GLU A 73 12.19 11.24 -36.88
CA GLU A 73 11.71 12.62 -36.93
C GLU A 73 11.89 13.32 -35.58
N LEU A 74 11.44 12.69 -34.48
CA LEU A 74 11.67 13.21 -33.13
C LEU A 74 13.17 13.43 -32.84
N THR A 75 14.02 12.46 -33.19
CA THR A 75 15.48 12.60 -32.99
C THR A 75 16.09 13.70 -33.86
N ARG A 76 15.66 13.87 -35.11
CA ARG A 76 16.12 14.96 -36.00
C ARG A 76 15.72 16.34 -35.48
N GLU A 77 14.59 16.43 -34.79
CA GLU A 77 14.13 17.64 -34.11
C GLU A 77 14.76 17.82 -32.71
N GLU A 78 15.76 17.01 -32.36
CA GLU A 78 16.43 17.02 -31.05
C GLU A 78 15.46 16.81 -29.86
N LYS A 79 14.31 16.17 -30.11
CA LYS A 79 13.31 15.84 -29.08
C LYS A 79 13.62 14.51 -28.41
N LEU A 80 13.25 14.41 -27.14
CA LEU A 80 13.38 13.18 -26.36
C LEU A 80 12.38 12.12 -26.82
N LEU A 81 12.86 10.89 -27.03
CA LEU A 81 11.97 9.75 -27.27
C LEU A 81 11.26 9.36 -25.97
N PRO A 82 9.93 9.19 -25.99
CA PRO A 82 9.21 8.73 -24.81
C PRO A 82 9.51 7.25 -24.52
N PHE A 83 9.49 6.89 -23.24
CA PHE A 83 9.35 5.50 -22.83
C PHE A 83 7.88 5.22 -22.48
N PHE A 84 7.47 3.97 -22.63
CA PHE A 84 6.09 3.56 -22.43
C PHE A 84 5.95 2.74 -21.15
N ILE A 85 4.95 3.06 -20.34
CA ILE A 85 4.57 2.24 -19.19
C ILE A 85 3.27 1.51 -19.53
N LEU A 86 3.32 0.18 -19.53
CA LEU A 86 2.15 -0.67 -19.72
C LEU A 86 1.70 -1.18 -18.35
N ASP A 87 0.62 -0.60 -17.82
CA ASP A 87 0.06 -0.96 -16.52
C ASP A 87 -1.08 -1.99 -16.61
N GLU A 88 -1.26 -2.75 -15.53
CA GLU A 88 -2.34 -3.72 -15.33
C GLU A 88 -2.52 -4.79 -16.43
N MET A 89 -1.44 -5.12 -17.14
CA MET A 89 -1.42 -6.10 -18.22
C MET A 89 -2.02 -7.45 -17.78
N THR A 90 -3.17 -7.83 -18.32
CA THR A 90 -3.89 -9.03 -17.88
C THR A 90 -3.28 -10.27 -18.52
N PRO A 91 -2.72 -11.23 -17.74
CA PRO A 91 -2.42 -12.55 -18.27
C PRO A 91 -3.75 -13.25 -18.53
N ASN A 92 -3.99 -13.64 -19.79
CA ASN A 92 -5.10 -14.46 -20.27
C ASN A 92 -6.41 -14.31 -19.48
N ALA A 93 -7.28 -13.39 -19.90
CA ALA A 93 -8.69 -13.53 -19.54
C ALA A 93 -9.19 -14.84 -20.18
N ASN A 94 -9.77 -15.74 -19.39
CA ASN A 94 -10.56 -16.86 -19.91
C ASN A 94 -11.78 -16.30 -20.64
N ILE A 95 -11.57 -15.79 -21.84
CA ILE A 95 -12.63 -15.46 -22.77
C ILE A 95 -12.72 -16.67 -23.68
N GLU A 96 -13.91 -17.27 -23.73
CA GLU A 96 -14.30 -18.40 -24.59
C GLU A 96 -14.03 -18.14 -26.11
N ALA A 97 -13.53 -16.96 -26.46
CA ALA A 97 -13.13 -16.51 -27.81
C ALA A 97 -11.62 -16.63 -28.13
N GLY A 98 -10.81 -17.36 -27.34
CA GLY A 98 -9.45 -17.74 -27.75
C GLY A 98 -8.38 -16.64 -27.67
N GLY A 99 -8.55 -15.62 -26.84
CA GLY A 99 -7.55 -14.56 -26.66
C GLY A 99 -6.41 -14.95 -25.70
N LYS A 100 -5.47 -15.81 -26.13
CA LYS A 100 -4.25 -16.11 -25.36
C LYS A 100 -3.13 -15.12 -25.72
N ASN A 101 -2.35 -14.71 -24.71
CA ASN A 101 -1.02 -14.07 -24.83
C ASN A 101 -0.96 -12.58 -25.27
N VAL A 102 -1.99 -11.79 -24.90
CA VAL A 102 -2.06 -10.32 -25.19
C VAL A 102 -0.83 -9.56 -24.66
N ALA A 103 -0.34 -9.91 -23.47
CA ALA A 103 0.78 -9.19 -22.86
C ALA A 103 2.13 -9.43 -23.56
N ALA A 104 2.38 -10.66 -24.00
CA ALA A 104 3.58 -10.99 -24.78
C ALA A 104 3.54 -10.28 -26.13
N PHE A 105 2.39 -10.30 -26.80
CA PHE A 105 2.18 -9.58 -28.07
C PHE A 105 2.45 -8.07 -27.93
N GLN A 106 1.79 -7.43 -26.96
CA GLN A 106 1.95 -5.99 -26.71
C GLN A 106 3.41 -5.64 -26.41
N ARG A 107 4.09 -6.38 -25.52
CA ARG A 107 5.51 -6.18 -25.23
C ARG A 107 6.39 -6.31 -26.48
N ASN A 108 6.16 -7.36 -27.28
CA ASN A 108 6.95 -7.64 -28.47
C ASN A 108 6.75 -6.56 -29.55
N VAL A 109 5.55 -5.98 -29.67
CA VAL A 109 5.26 -4.83 -30.54
C VAL A 109 6.17 -3.63 -30.20
N PHE A 110 6.25 -3.24 -28.93
CA PHE A 110 7.12 -2.11 -28.53
C PHE A 110 8.60 -2.43 -28.75
N ARG A 111 9.04 -3.66 -28.45
CA ARG A 111 10.41 -4.11 -28.69
C ARG A 111 10.77 -4.07 -30.17
N ALA A 112 9.87 -4.50 -31.06
CA ALA A 112 10.08 -4.47 -32.50
C ALA A 112 10.26 -3.05 -33.06
N CYS A 113 9.68 -2.05 -32.40
CA CYS A 113 9.86 -0.63 -32.73
C CYS A 113 11.15 -0.01 -32.15
N GLY A 114 11.96 -0.75 -31.38
CA GLY A 114 13.12 -0.19 -30.68
C GLY A 114 12.78 0.78 -29.55
N LEU A 115 11.54 0.76 -29.05
CA LEU A 115 11.07 1.65 -27.99
C LEU A 115 11.28 1.03 -26.61
N VAL A 116 11.65 1.86 -25.64
CA VAL A 116 11.77 1.44 -24.23
C VAL A 116 10.36 1.26 -23.66
N VAL A 117 10.09 0.05 -23.14
CA VAL A 117 8.82 -0.30 -22.52
C VAL A 117 9.05 -0.87 -21.12
N ILE A 118 8.36 -0.30 -20.13
CA ILE A 118 8.29 -0.77 -18.76
C ILE A 118 6.94 -1.45 -18.59
N VAL A 119 6.94 -2.71 -18.17
CA VAL A 119 5.72 -3.45 -17.85
C VAL A 119 5.49 -3.40 -16.35
N MET A 120 4.35 -2.84 -15.95
CA MET A 120 3.91 -2.85 -14.56
C MET A 120 2.77 -3.85 -14.39
N GLY A 121 2.75 -4.51 -13.24
CA GLY A 121 1.72 -5.44 -12.88
C GLY A 121 1.93 -5.95 -11.47
N THR A 122 0.92 -6.60 -10.92
CA THR A 122 1.07 -7.30 -9.65
C THR A 122 2.07 -8.46 -9.81
N ASP A 123 2.75 -8.81 -8.73
CA ASP A 123 3.72 -9.91 -8.72
C ASP A 123 3.09 -11.27 -9.12
N SER A 124 1.80 -11.45 -8.85
CA SER A 124 1.00 -12.58 -9.33
C SER A 124 0.90 -12.64 -10.85
N LYS A 125 0.71 -11.48 -11.52
CA LYS A 125 0.67 -11.39 -12.97
C LYS A 125 2.03 -11.72 -13.58
N ILE A 126 3.11 -11.18 -13.02
CA ILE A 126 4.49 -11.43 -13.47
C ILE A 126 4.86 -12.91 -13.31
N SER A 127 4.51 -13.53 -12.18
CA SER A 127 4.76 -14.96 -11.94
C SER A 127 4.02 -15.86 -12.94
N ASN A 128 2.80 -15.48 -13.34
CA ASN A 128 2.03 -16.22 -14.35
C ASN A 128 2.64 -16.11 -15.75
N LEU A 129 3.29 -15.00 -16.10
CA LEU A 129 3.96 -14.82 -17.40
C LEU A 129 5.11 -15.82 -17.62
N VAL A 130 5.70 -16.36 -16.55
CA VAL A 130 6.73 -17.42 -16.62
C VAL A 130 6.19 -18.66 -17.31
N SER A 131 4.95 -19.05 -16.99
CA SER A 131 4.31 -20.22 -17.61
C SER A 131 4.04 -20.06 -19.11
N GLN A 132 4.07 -18.82 -19.63
CA GLN A 132 3.83 -18.48 -21.03
C GLN A 132 5.12 -18.34 -21.85
N SER A 133 6.29 -18.49 -21.24
CA SER A 133 7.61 -18.36 -21.89
C SER A 133 8.02 -19.54 -22.78
N VAL A 134 7.12 -20.48 -23.06
CA VAL A 134 7.39 -21.84 -23.59
C VAL A 134 7.75 -21.87 -25.10
N GLY A 135 8.19 -20.76 -25.68
CA GLY A 135 8.26 -20.58 -27.14
C GLY A 135 9.65 -20.57 -27.80
N SER A 136 10.75 -20.42 -27.06
CA SER A 136 12.07 -20.21 -27.68
C SER A 136 13.17 -20.86 -26.86
N TYR A 137 13.80 -21.94 -27.38
CA TYR A 137 15.07 -22.52 -26.91
C TYR A 137 15.26 -22.55 -25.37
N SER A 138 14.22 -22.98 -24.63
CA SER A 138 14.02 -22.68 -23.21
C SER A 138 14.87 -23.49 -22.19
N GLU A 139 16.05 -23.95 -22.58
CA GLU A 139 16.98 -24.62 -21.66
C GLU A 139 18.14 -23.71 -21.22
N THR A 140 18.46 -22.67 -21.99
CA THR A 140 19.54 -21.75 -21.66
C THR A 140 19.05 -20.62 -20.76
N ARG A 141 19.73 -20.46 -19.62
CA ARG A 141 19.57 -19.35 -18.67
C ARG A 141 19.67 -18.01 -19.42
N HIS A 142 18.67 -17.16 -19.27
CA HIS A 142 18.69 -15.80 -19.81
C HIS A 142 18.07 -14.81 -18.81
N GLN A 143 18.49 -13.55 -18.88
CA GLN A 143 17.92 -12.50 -18.05
C GLN A 143 16.45 -12.29 -18.46
N TRP A 144 15.55 -12.42 -17.50
CA TRP A 144 14.11 -12.36 -17.74
C TRP A 144 13.56 -10.97 -17.43
N MET A 145 13.93 -10.41 -16.29
CA MET A 145 13.49 -9.09 -15.84
C MET A 145 14.44 -8.51 -14.80
N SER A 146 14.35 -7.20 -14.60
CA SER A 146 14.90 -6.52 -13.43
C SER A 146 13.72 -6.05 -12.57
N VAL A 147 13.72 -6.45 -11.30
CA VAL A 147 12.68 -6.10 -10.33
C VAL A 147 13.08 -4.81 -9.64
N VAL A 148 12.26 -3.78 -9.80
CA VAL A 148 12.35 -2.55 -9.02
C VAL A 148 11.40 -2.69 -7.82
N PRO A 149 11.91 -2.80 -6.59
CA PRO A 149 11.08 -3.20 -5.46
C PRO A 149 10.11 -2.13 -4.98
N ARG A 150 10.47 -0.86 -5.19
CA ARG A 150 9.74 0.31 -4.70
C ARG A 150 9.87 1.43 -5.72
N PHE A 151 8.79 2.18 -5.88
CA PHE A 151 8.88 3.47 -6.57
C PHE A 151 9.68 4.45 -5.72
N PRO A 152 10.28 5.48 -6.35
CA PRO A 152 10.86 6.60 -5.62
C PRO A 152 9.86 7.20 -4.61
N PRO A 153 10.35 7.82 -3.53
CA PRO A 153 9.52 8.58 -2.61
C PRO A 153 8.64 9.59 -3.34
N TYR A 154 7.49 9.90 -2.75
CA TYR A 154 6.59 10.87 -3.35
C TYR A 154 7.26 12.23 -3.49
N GLN A 155 7.22 12.78 -4.70
CA GLN A 155 7.58 14.15 -4.97
C GLN A 155 6.29 14.96 -5.01
N VAL A 156 6.21 16.00 -4.18
CA VAL A 156 5.04 16.88 -4.16
C VAL A 156 5.00 17.64 -5.49
N VAL A 157 3.94 17.40 -6.26
CA VAL A 157 3.69 18.06 -7.54
C VAL A 157 2.36 18.80 -7.45
N HIS A 158 2.36 20.08 -7.83
CA HIS A 158 1.18 20.93 -7.83
C HIS A 158 0.70 21.16 -9.27
N HIS A 159 -0.62 21.16 -9.45
CA HIS A 159 -1.25 21.39 -10.75
C HIS A 159 -1.30 22.87 -11.16
N THR A 160 -1.22 23.78 -10.18
CA THR A 160 -1.31 25.24 -10.40
C THR A 160 -0.31 25.96 -9.51
N THR A 161 0.16 27.13 -9.94
CA THR A 161 1.03 28.02 -9.15
C THR A 161 0.35 28.44 -7.85
N GLU A 162 -0.97 28.65 -7.86
CA GLU A 162 -1.75 28.97 -6.65
C GLU A 162 -1.67 27.84 -5.61
N ASN A 163 -1.86 26.59 -6.03
CA ASN A 163 -1.75 25.44 -5.12
C ASN A 163 -0.34 25.31 -4.54
N GLU A 164 0.68 25.60 -5.35
CA GLU A 164 2.06 25.62 -4.89
C GLU A 164 2.31 26.70 -3.83
N GLU A 165 1.81 27.92 -4.04
CA GLU A 165 1.92 29.01 -3.06
C GLU A 165 1.18 28.71 -1.76
N VAL A 166 -0.04 28.18 -1.84
CA VAL A 166 -0.83 27.79 -0.66
C VAL A 166 -0.12 26.67 0.10
N TRP A 167 0.41 25.67 -0.61
CA TRP A 167 1.18 24.58 0.01
C TRP A 167 2.45 25.10 0.72
N LYS A 168 3.21 25.98 0.06
CA LYS A 168 4.41 26.58 0.68
C LYS A 168 4.07 27.32 1.97
N LYS A 169 3.05 28.18 1.95
CA LYS A 169 2.59 28.94 3.13
C LYS A 169 2.16 28.03 4.28
N ILE A 170 1.37 26.98 4.00
CA ILE A 170 0.89 26.09 5.07
C ILE A 170 2.00 25.18 5.61
N VAL A 171 2.96 24.78 4.78
CA VAL A 171 4.13 24.00 5.22
C VAL A 171 5.11 24.85 6.03
N GLU A 172 5.27 26.14 5.70
CA GLU A 172 6.03 27.07 6.55
C GLU A 172 5.42 27.18 7.95
N GLN A 173 4.08 27.21 8.04
CA GLN A 173 3.36 27.21 9.30
C GLN A 173 3.42 25.85 10.02
N PHE A 174 3.28 24.75 9.28
CA PHE A 174 3.21 23.39 9.80
C PHE A 174 4.14 22.45 9.01
N PRO A 175 5.46 22.43 9.30
CA PRO A 175 6.44 21.64 8.56
C PRO A 175 6.13 20.13 8.52
N VAL A 176 5.41 19.63 9.52
CA VAL A 176 5.00 18.23 9.61
C VAL A 176 4.14 17.77 8.42
N LEU A 177 3.42 18.68 7.75
CA LEU A 177 2.59 18.32 6.59
C LEU A 177 3.45 17.80 5.44
N LYS A 178 4.60 18.45 5.21
CA LYS A 178 5.60 17.98 4.25
C LYS A 178 6.23 16.67 4.70
N TYR A 179 6.60 16.57 5.99
CA TYR A 179 7.16 15.35 6.56
C TYR A 179 6.24 14.13 6.38
N ILE A 180 4.95 14.27 6.64
CA ILE A 180 3.94 13.21 6.44
C ILE A 180 3.81 12.85 4.96
N ALA A 181 3.75 13.85 4.07
CA ALA A 181 3.59 13.63 2.63
C ALA A 181 4.81 12.93 2.01
N GLU A 182 6.02 13.34 2.36
CA GLU A 182 7.27 12.77 1.82
C GLU A 182 7.60 11.41 2.47
N GLY A 183 7.22 11.20 3.73
CA GLY A 183 7.37 9.93 4.46
C GLY A 183 6.25 8.92 4.19
N SER A 184 5.54 9.04 3.05
CA SER A 184 4.40 8.19 2.70
C SER A 184 4.40 7.79 1.23
N ARG A 185 3.67 6.71 0.90
CA ARG A 185 3.55 6.27 -0.50
C ARG A 185 2.76 7.25 -1.36
N GLY A 186 3.15 7.40 -2.62
CA GLY A 186 2.66 8.48 -3.49
C GLY A 186 1.15 8.61 -3.64
N ARG A 187 0.39 7.50 -3.69
CA ARG A 187 -1.07 7.57 -3.77
C ARG A 187 -1.70 8.17 -2.50
N PHE A 188 -1.17 7.85 -1.32
CA PHE A 188 -1.67 8.38 -0.06
C PHE A 188 -1.26 9.84 0.08
N SER A 189 0.01 10.14 -0.20
CA SER A 189 0.56 11.49 -0.15
C SER A 189 -0.17 12.45 -1.08
N ARG A 190 -0.44 12.06 -2.33
CA ARG A 190 -1.23 12.90 -3.25
C ARG A 190 -2.62 13.19 -2.71
N CYS A 191 -3.32 12.18 -2.21
CA CYS A 191 -4.64 12.39 -1.59
C CYS A 191 -4.53 13.30 -0.37
N PHE A 192 -3.53 13.11 0.47
CA PHE A 192 -3.30 13.95 1.64
C PHE A 192 -3.07 15.41 1.27
N VAL A 193 -2.14 15.69 0.34
CA VAL A 193 -1.84 17.04 -0.15
C VAL A 193 -3.07 17.72 -0.75
N GLU A 194 -3.83 17.01 -1.60
CA GLU A 194 -5.06 17.54 -2.19
C GLU A 194 -6.11 17.91 -1.12
N GLU A 195 -6.24 17.13 -0.06
CA GLU A 195 -7.21 17.40 1.01
C GLU A 195 -6.73 18.50 1.97
N VAL A 196 -5.41 18.61 2.21
CA VAL A 196 -4.84 19.76 2.94
C VAL A 196 -5.12 21.05 2.19
N LEU A 197 -4.86 21.10 0.88
CA LEU A 197 -5.12 22.29 0.05
C LEU A 197 -6.60 22.68 0.09
N LYS A 198 -7.51 21.71 -0.06
CA LYS A 198 -8.97 21.95 0.05
C LYS A 198 -9.38 22.42 1.44
N TYR A 199 -8.78 21.89 2.49
CA TYR A 199 -9.10 22.27 3.87
C TYR A 199 -8.70 23.73 4.13
N VAL A 200 -7.55 24.16 3.64
CA VAL A 200 -7.02 25.51 3.86
C VAL A 200 -7.68 26.55 2.95
N ALA A 201 -8.18 26.14 1.78
CA ALA A 201 -8.85 27.04 0.84
C ALA A 201 -9.97 27.85 1.51
N GLY A 202 -9.82 29.18 1.52
CA GLY A 202 -10.80 30.11 2.08
C GLY A 202 -10.84 30.21 3.61
N ARG A 203 -9.91 29.58 4.34
CA ARG A 203 -9.85 29.67 5.82
C ARG A 203 -8.79 30.67 6.26
N THR A 204 -9.16 31.54 7.21
CA THR A 204 -8.25 32.53 7.82
C THR A 204 -7.48 31.98 9.01
N THR A 205 -7.99 30.94 9.65
CA THR A 205 -7.35 30.26 10.78
C THR A 205 -7.41 28.75 10.58
N VAL A 206 -6.30 28.07 10.87
CA VAL A 206 -6.16 26.63 10.70
C VAL A 206 -5.67 26.03 12.02
N ARG A 207 -6.45 25.11 12.58
CA ARG A 207 -6.01 24.26 13.69
C ARG A 207 -5.46 22.97 13.13
N LEU A 208 -4.18 22.69 13.40
CA LEU A 208 -3.47 21.56 12.80
C LEU A 208 -4.15 20.21 13.10
N ARG A 209 -4.56 19.95 14.35
CA ARG A 209 -5.22 18.69 14.71
C ARG A 209 -6.48 18.40 13.90
N ASP A 210 -7.30 19.42 13.64
CA ASP A 210 -8.56 19.26 12.90
C ASP A 210 -8.27 19.02 11.41
N LEU A 211 -7.26 19.73 10.88
CA LEU A 211 -6.77 19.53 9.52
C LEU A 211 -6.25 18.10 9.33
N LEU A 212 -5.44 17.60 10.27
CA LEU A 212 -4.91 16.25 10.22
C LEU A 212 -6.02 15.19 10.28
N ASP A 213 -6.95 15.31 11.23
CA ASP A 213 -8.08 14.38 11.36
C ASP A 213 -8.94 14.33 10.08
N ASP A 214 -9.25 15.49 9.49
CA ASP A 214 -10.02 15.58 8.25
C ASP A 214 -9.26 14.98 7.07
N ALA A 215 -7.99 15.36 6.88
CA ALA A 215 -7.16 14.85 5.80
C ALA A 215 -6.96 13.33 5.91
N PHE A 216 -6.69 12.80 7.11
CA PHE A 216 -6.57 11.37 7.36
C PHE A 216 -7.87 10.61 7.06
N GLY A 217 -9.01 11.13 7.51
CA GLY A 217 -10.31 10.52 7.20
C GLY A 217 -10.58 10.43 5.68
N LYS A 218 -10.16 11.44 4.92
CA LYS A 218 -10.30 11.44 3.45
C LYS A 218 -9.34 10.49 2.76
N VAL A 219 -8.08 10.42 3.21
CA VAL A 219 -7.10 9.42 2.75
C VAL A 219 -7.63 8.01 2.98
N CYS A 220 -8.17 7.72 4.17
CA CYS A 220 -8.84 6.46 4.49
C CYS A 220 -9.96 6.15 3.49
N LEU A 221 -10.94 7.04 3.36
CA LEU A 221 -12.09 6.84 2.49
C LEU A 221 -11.70 6.58 1.02
N ARG A 222 -10.78 7.39 0.47
CA ARG A 222 -10.34 7.26 -0.93
C ARG A 222 -9.55 5.98 -1.17
N THR A 223 -8.75 5.56 -0.19
CA THR A 223 -7.98 4.32 -0.22
C THR A 223 -8.91 3.11 -0.19
N HIS A 224 -9.92 3.12 0.67
CA HIS A 224 -10.94 2.07 0.72
C HIS A 224 -11.79 1.98 -0.54
N LYS A 225 -12.15 3.09 -1.20
CA LYS A 225 -12.91 3.06 -2.47
C LYS A 225 -12.22 2.19 -3.55
N GLY A 226 -10.89 2.23 -3.62
CA GLY A 226 -10.13 1.52 -4.63
C GLY A 226 -9.71 0.08 -4.27
N LYS A 227 -9.51 -0.21 -2.97
CA LYS A 227 -8.90 -1.48 -2.53
C LYS A 227 -9.81 -2.33 -1.65
N GLN A 228 -10.79 -1.73 -0.98
CA GLN A 228 -11.81 -2.42 -0.19
C GLN A 228 -11.26 -3.38 0.89
N PHE A 229 -10.24 -2.97 1.65
CA PHE A 229 -9.54 -3.82 2.62
C PHE A 229 -10.46 -4.59 3.58
N MET A 230 -11.58 -4.02 4.02
CA MET A 230 -12.48 -4.68 4.97
C MET A 230 -13.67 -5.40 4.29
N SER A 231 -13.66 -5.57 2.96
CA SER A 231 -14.77 -6.22 2.22
C SER A 231 -14.67 -7.74 2.15
N ASN A 232 -13.47 -8.31 2.34
CA ASN A 232 -13.23 -9.76 2.33
C ASN A 232 -12.29 -10.17 3.47
N ASP A 233 -12.14 -11.47 3.69
CA ASP A 233 -11.36 -11.98 4.82
C ASP A 233 -9.85 -11.76 4.66
N ASP A 234 -9.33 -11.77 3.42
CA ASP A 234 -7.93 -11.48 3.12
C ASP A 234 -7.53 -10.06 3.54
N GLY A 235 -8.36 -9.07 3.25
CA GLY A 235 -8.06 -7.70 3.62
C GLY A 235 -8.30 -7.39 5.11
N LYS A 236 -9.29 -8.04 5.75
CA LYS A 236 -9.42 -7.99 7.22
C LYS A 236 -8.17 -8.54 7.90
N TYR A 237 -7.62 -9.62 7.36
CA TYR A 237 -6.38 -10.22 7.84
C TYR A 237 -5.17 -9.30 7.61
N ALA A 238 -5.06 -8.68 6.44
CA ALA A 238 -4.01 -7.69 6.17
C ALA A 238 -4.07 -6.51 7.16
N GLN A 239 -5.27 -6.00 7.47
CA GLN A 239 -5.48 -4.95 8.46
C GLN A 239 -5.04 -5.40 9.86
N LEU A 240 -5.40 -6.63 10.26
CA LEU A 240 -4.97 -7.21 11.52
C LEU A 240 -3.44 -7.29 11.60
N MET A 241 -2.78 -7.83 10.57
CA MET A 241 -1.31 -7.93 10.55
C MET A 241 -0.62 -6.57 10.61
N ALA A 242 -1.14 -5.56 9.90
CA ALA A 242 -0.62 -4.21 9.94
C ALA A 242 -0.71 -3.63 11.36
N ILE A 243 -1.84 -3.82 12.06
CA ILE A 243 -2.03 -3.38 13.45
C ILE A 243 -1.13 -4.16 14.41
N SER A 244 -0.89 -5.44 14.18
CA SER A 244 0.04 -6.21 15.01
C SER A 244 1.51 -5.90 14.72
N TYR A 245 1.83 -5.24 13.61
CA TYR A 245 3.19 -4.96 13.12
C TYR A 245 4.09 -6.20 13.00
N THR A 246 3.51 -7.37 12.71
CA THR A 246 4.23 -8.66 12.82
C THR A 246 5.05 -9.05 11.58
N ASN A 247 4.90 -8.31 10.49
CA ASN A 247 5.57 -8.54 9.20
C ASN A 247 6.04 -7.22 8.56
N ALA A 248 6.31 -6.21 9.38
CA ALA A 248 6.91 -4.97 8.93
C ALA A 248 8.41 -5.16 8.64
N GLU A 249 8.96 -4.39 7.70
CA GLU A 249 10.38 -4.47 7.32
C GLU A 249 11.34 -4.32 8.49
N ASP A 250 11.04 -3.39 9.40
CA ASP A 250 11.84 -3.08 10.59
C ASP A 250 11.64 -4.07 11.75
N SER A 251 10.80 -5.11 11.58
CA SER A 251 10.61 -6.11 12.62
C SER A 251 11.90 -6.91 12.85
N LEU A 252 12.32 -7.04 14.12
CA LEU A 252 13.55 -7.72 14.48
C LEU A 252 13.57 -9.17 13.96
N PRO A 253 14.69 -9.64 13.37
CA PRO A 253 14.87 -11.05 13.08
C PRO A 253 14.87 -11.86 14.39
N PRO A 254 14.46 -13.15 14.36
CA PRO A 254 14.60 -14.02 15.53
C PRO A 254 16.07 -14.06 15.96
N THR A 255 16.32 -13.88 17.26
CA THR A 255 17.66 -13.94 17.87
C THR A 255 18.31 -15.32 17.69
N ASP A 256 19.64 -15.34 17.60
CA ASP A 256 20.58 -16.44 17.29
C ASP A 256 20.53 -17.71 18.18
N VAL A 257 19.42 -17.99 18.88
CA VAL A 257 19.26 -19.26 19.62
C VAL A 257 18.70 -20.37 18.71
N ASP A 258 18.19 -20.04 17.52
CA ASP A 258 17.82 -20.99 16.44
C ASP A 258 18.92 -21.12 15.38
N MET A 259 20.18 -21.25 15.83
CA MET A 259 21.36 -21.40 14.97
C MET A 259 21.27 -22.66 14.09
N GLY A 260 20.91 -22.46 12.82
CA GLY A 260 21.00 -23.48 11.77
C GLY A 260 20.19 -23.21 10.51
N ALA A 261 19.19 -22.33 10.55
CA ALA A 261 18.41 -21.97 9.37
C ALA A 261 18.79 -20.55 8.86
N PRO A 262 19.02 -20.35 7.55
CA PRO A 262 19.21 -19.01 6.99
C PRO A 262 18.02 -18.12 7.36
N PRO A 263 18.20 -16.79 7.49
CA PRO A 263 17.23 -15.90 8.10
C PRO A 263 15.85 -16.09 7.46
N LEU A 264 14.95 -16.79 8.14
CA LEU A 264 13.56 -16.91 7.74
C LEU A 264 12.84 -15.63 8.16
N LYS A 265 13.14 -14.53 7.46
CA LYS A 265 12.13 -13.49 7.27
C LYS A 265 10.94 -14.22 6.61
N LYS A 266 9.78 -14.16 7.29
CA LYS A 266 8.67 -15.12 7.18
C LYS A 266 8.36 -15.47 5.72
N ARG A 267 8.24 -16.77 5.41
CA ARG A 267 8.03 -17.21 4.03
C ARG A 267 6.66 -16.76 3.54
N LYS A 268 6.58 -16.53 2.23
CA LYS A 268 5.34 -16.40 1.42
C LYS A 268 4.29 -17.49 1.69
N THR A 269 4.70 -18.63 2.26
CA THR A 269 3.86 -19.78 2.61
C THR A 269 3.24 -19.72 4.01
N ASP A 270 3.74 -18.85 4.90
CA ASP A 270 3.37 -18.91 6.33
C ASP A 270 2.29 -17.88 6.71
N VAL A 271 2.00 -16.92 5.83
CA VAL A 271 1.13 -15.75 6.07
C VAL A 271 0.06 -15.55 4.99
N GLY A 272 -0.11 -16.51 4.07
CA GLY A 272 -1.11 -16.44 3.01
C GLY A 272 -0.74 -15.45 1.91
N THR A 273 -0.41 -15.97 0.72
CA THR A 273 -0.08 -15.18 -0.47
C THR A 273 -1.12 -14.10 -0.78
N LYS A 274 -2.41 -14.45 -0.74
CA LYS A 274 -3.49 -13.58 -1.25
C LYS A 274 -3.63 -12.25 -0.49
N SER A 275 -3.47 -12.27 0.84
CA SER A 275 -3.71 -11.10 1.68
C SER A 275 -2.65 -10.00 1.48
N MET A 276 -1.38 -10.38 1.25
CA MET A 276 -0.29 -9.43 1.00
C MET A 276 -0.26 -8.91 -0.45
N HIS A 277 -0.68 -9.72 -1.43
CA HIS A 277 -0.74 -9.30 -2.84
C HIS A 277 -1.77 -8.19 -3.10
N LEU A 278 -2.77 -8.04 -2.21
CA LEU A 278 -3.88 -7.11 -2.42
C LEU A 278 -3.70 -5.78 -1.68
N HIS A 279 -3.00 -5.77 -0.55
CA HIS A 279 -3.13 -4.71 0.44
C HIS A 279 -1.79 -4.29 1.09
N PHE A 280 -1.37 -3.04 0.82
CA PHE A 280 -0.28 -2.28 1.47
C PHE A 280 1.15 -2.85 1.43
N ALA A 281 1.38 -4.09 1.02
CA ALA A 281 2.70 -4.69 1.10
C ALA A 281 3.67 -4.14 0.03
N ASN A 282 4.95 -4.02 0.40
CA ASN A 282 6.09 -3.79 -0.49
C ASN A 282 6.79 -5.11 -0.78
N LEU A 283 7.59 -5.16 -1.85
CA LEU A 283 8.54 -6.26 -2.05
C LEU A 283 9.63 -6.21 -0.97
N MET A 284 10.06 -7.39 -0.53
CA MET A 284 11.15 -7.58 0.45
C MET A 284 12.51 -7.17 -0.11
N ASP A 285 12.69 -7.26 -1.42
CA ASP A 285 13.89 -6.81 -2.12
C ASP A 285 14.08 -5.31 -1.83
N THR A 286 15.29 -4.88 -1.46
CA THR A 286 15.56 -3.47 -1.12
C THR A 286 16.30 -2.73 -2.23
N ARG A 287 16.70 -3.45 -3.29
CA ARG A 287 17.47 -2.94 -4.42
C ARG A 287 16.96 -3.56 -5.72
N LEU A 288 17.35 -2.95 -6.84
CA LEU A 288 17.16 -3.52 -8.17
C LEU A 288 17.68 -4.97 -8.18
N THR A 289 16.83 -5.90 -8.58
CA THR A 289 17.15 -7.33 -8.56
C THR A 289 16.96 -7.93 -9.94
N ASP A 290 18.06 -8.38 -10.55
CA ASP A 290 17.99 -9.10 -11.82
C ASP A 290 17.54 -10.54 -11.60
N VAL A 291 16.48 -10.91 -12.30
CA VAL A 291 15.87 -12.23 -12.26
C VAL A 291 16.03 -12.88 -13.62
N PHE A 292 16.52 -14.11 -13.61
CA PHE A 292 16.77 -14.95 -14.77
C PHE A 292 15.68 -16.01 -14.86
N LEU A 293 15.42 -16.46 -16.08
CA LEU A 293 14.60 -17.62 -16.34
C LEU A 293 15.51 -18.79 -16.71
N ALA A 294 15.46 -19.86 -15.92
CA ALA A 294 16.19 -21.10 -16.17
C ALA A 294 15.26 -22.29 -15.85
N SER A 295 15.11 -23.23 -16.78
CA SER A 295 14.28 -24.44 -16.57
C SER A 295 12.87 -24.14 -16.05
N LYS A 296 12.22 -23.10 -16.58
CA LYS A 296 10.88 -22.61 -16.17
C LYS A 296 10.80 -22.10 -14.72
N GLN A 297 11.93 -21.80 -14.11
CA GLN A 297 12.02 -21.22 -12.78
C GLN A 297 12.65 -19.83 -12.84
N LEU A 298 12.13 -18.93 -12.00
CA LEU A 298 12.75 -17.65 -11.73
C LEU A 298 13.92 -17.88 -10.77
N VAL A 299 15.12 -17.49 -11.19
CA VAL A 299 16.35 -17.65 -10.42
C VAL A 299 17.13 -16.35 -10.36
N LEU A 300 17.86 -16.15 -9.27
CA LEU A 300 18.83 -15.06 -9.13
C LEU A 300 20.13 -15.40 -9.85
N ASP A 301 21.05 -14.45 -9.90
CA ASP A 301 22.37 -14.66 -10.52
C ASP A 301 23.17 -15.79 -9.84
N ASN A 302 22.96 -15.98 -8.54
CA ASN A 302 23.54 -17.06 -7.74
C ASN A 302 22.76 -18.39 -7.82
N GLU A 303 21.90 -18.57 -8.82
CA GLU A 303 21.07 -19.75 -9.09
C GLU A 303 20.01 -20.09 -8.03
N LYS A 304 19.90 -19.29 -6.96
CA LYS A 304 18.82 -19.48 -5.98
C LYS A 304 17.49 -19.12 -6.61
N GLN A 305 16.46 -19.93 -6.31
CA GLN A 305 15.10 -19.65 -6.74
C GLN A 305 14.63 -18.30 -6.20
N TRP A 306 14.25 -17.39 -7.10
CA TRP A 306 13.61 -16.12 -6.74
C TRP A 306 12.11 -16.33 -6.56
N LYS A 307 11.55 -15.70 -5.53
CA LYS A 307 10.11 -15.66 -5.26
C LYS A 307 9.75 -14.23 -4.89
N PRO A 308 8.59 -13.70 -5.33
CA PRO A 308 8.15 -12.39 -4.86
C PRO A 308 7.71 -12.50 -3.41
N LEU A 309 8.55 -12.04 -2.50
CA LEU A 309 8.29 -11.97 -1.07
C LEU A 309 7.85 -10.54 -0.72
N CYS A 310 6.88 -10.40 0.20
CA CYS A 310 6.35 -9.09 0.56
C CYS A 310 6.36 -8.87 2.08
N CYS A 311 6.47 -7.60 2.48
CA CYS A 311 6.36 -7.13 3.86
C CYS A 311 5.52 -5.84 3.93
N PHE A 312 5.04 -5.49 5.11
CA PHE A 312 4.52 -4.14 5.31
C PHE A 312 5.69 -3.15 5.39
N PRO A 313 5.53 -1.93 4.84
CA PRO A 313 6.53 -0.88 5.04
C PRO A 313 6.73 -0.60 6.52
N GLY A 314 7.94 -0.23 6.90
CA GLY A 314 8.21 0.33 8.22
C GLY A 314 7.40 1.61 8.44
N MET A 315 7.15 1.97 9.69
CA MET A 315 6.35 3.16 10.03
C MET A 315 6.90 4.45 9.41
N LYS A 316 8.23 4.60 9.38
CA LYS A 316 8.90 5.77 8.80
C LYS A 316 8.79 5.86 7.27
N GLU A 317 8.54 4.74 6.60
CA GLU A 317 8.48 4.67 5.15
C GLU A 317 7.07 4.82 4.60
N ASP A 318 6.05 4.68 5.46
CA ASP A 318 4.67 4.87 5.06
C ASP A 318 3.77 5.38 6.19
N LEU A 319 4.00 6.61 6.61
CA LEU A 319 3.31 7.21 7.76
C LEU A 319 1.78 7.23 7.59
N LEU A 320 1.27 7.56 6.40
CA LEU A 320 -0.16 7.65 6.16
C LEU A 320 -0.89 6.29 6.25
N LEU A 321 -0.21 5.16 6.06
CA LEU A 321 -0.78 3.85 6.38
C LEU A 321 -1.16 3.79 7.86
N TYR A 322 -0.22 4.17 8.74
CA TYR A 322 -0.37 4.08 10.18
C TYR A 322 -1.19 5.23 10.79
N LEU A 323 -1.11 6.42 10.21
CA LEU A 323 -1.84 7.63 10.66
C LEU A 323 -3.28 7.66 10.16
N ALA A 324 -3.53 7.25 8.92
CA ALA A 324 -4.82 7.45 8.26
C ALA A 324 -5.56 6.14 7.95
N ILE A 325 -4.89 5.05 7.61
CA ILE A 325 -5.60 3.85 7.16
C ILE A 325 -5.96 2.91 8.32
N MET A 326 -5.20 2.95 9.41
CA MET A 326 -5.35 2.03 10.55
C MET A 326 -6.32 2.51 11.65
N GLY A 327 -7.16 3.51 11.37
CA GLY A 327 -8.16 4.04 12.30
C GLY A 327 -7.88 5.49 12.69
N GLY A 328 -8.95 6.22 13.01
CA GLY A 328 -8.90 7.63 13.38
C GLY A 328 -10.21 8.10 14.02
N LYS A 329 -10.43 9.42 14.10
CA LYS A 329 -11.56 10.02 14.80
C LYS A 329 -12.93 9.52 14.34
N SER A 330 -13.14 9.46 13.03
CA SER A 330 -14.44 9.15 12.41
C SER A 330 -14.58 7.68 11.97
N TYR A 331 -13.57 6.84 12.19
CA TYR A 331 -13.56 5.46 11.73
C TYR A 331 -12.71 4.57 12.63
N SER A 332 -13.21 3.36 12.91
CA SER A 332 -12.45 2.34 13.66
C SER A 332 -11.27 1.81 12.86
N GLY A 333 -10.29 1.20 13.53
CA GLY A 333 -9.21 0.48 12.84
C GLY A 333 -9.71 -0.66 11.94
N TYR A 334 -10.88 -1.23 12.25
CA TYR A 334 -11.58 -2.23 11.44
C TYR A 334 -12.89 -1.68 10.84
N TYR A 335 -12.79 -0.68 9.98
CA TYR A 335 -13.94 -0.05 9.33
C TYR A 335 -14.10 -0.48 7.87
N ASN A 336 -15.32 -0.86 7.48
CA ASN A 336 -15.71 -1.10 6.09
C ASN A 336 -16.56 0.10 5.58
N PRO A 337 -15.97 1.03 4.81
CA PRO A 337 -16.70 2.18 4.30
C PRO A 337 -17.77 1.84 3.27
N GLN A 338 -17.62 0.74 2.52
CA GLN A 338 -18.60 0.33 1.50
C GLN A 338 -19.94 -0.04 2.14
N LEU A 339 -19.88 -0.80 3.23
CA LEU A 339 -21.05 -1.23 3.99
C LEU A 339 -21.40 -0.26 5.13
N GLN A 340 -20.63 0.83 5.28
CA GLN A 340 -20.67 1.72 6.45
C GLN A 340 -20.67 0.94 7.77
N LYS A 341 -19.92 -0.17 7.81
CA LYS A 341 -19.94 -1.13 8.91
C LYS A 341 -18.64 -1.06 9.67
N THR A 342 -18.75 -0.82 10.97
CA THR A 342 -17.65 -0.94 11.92
C THR A 342 -17.61 -2.36 12.49
N HIS A 343 -16.41 -2.90 12.64
CA HIS A 343 -16.19 -4.18 13.29
C HIS A 343 -15.44 -3.94 14.60
N SER A 344 -15.89 -4.58 15.68
CA SER A 344 -15.14 -4.59 16.92
C SER A 344 -13.90 -5.47 16.78
N THR A 345 -12.85 -5.15 17.52
CA THR A 345 -11.64 -5.96 17.59
C THR A 345 -11.95 -7.41 17.94
N LYS A 346 -12.80 -7.66 18.96
CA LYS A 346 -13.23 -9.02 19.32
C LYS A 346 -13.85 -9.77 18.15
N LYS A 347 -14.76 -9.15 17.39
CA LYS A 347 -15.43 -9.81 16.26
C LYS A 347 -14.41 -10.24 15.20
N VAL A 348 -13.46 -9.37 14.86
CA VAL A 348 -12.41 -9.69 13.88
C VAL A 348 -11.53 -10.85 14.36
N PHE A 349 -11.16 -10.88 15.64
CA PHE A 349 -10.36 -11.96 16.22
C PHE A 349 -11.14 -13.28 16.34
N LEU A 350 -12.43 -13.25 16.65
CA LEU A 350 -13.29 -14.45 16.69
C LEU A 350 -13.50 -15.03 15.30
N ASP A 351 -13.88 -14.20 14.32
CA ASP A 351 -14.02 -14.61 12.91
C ASP A 351 -12.74 -15.33 12.44
N TYR A 352 -11.58 -14.85 12.88
CA TYR A 352 -10.28 -15.44 12.62
C TYR A 352 -10.05 -16.78 13.35
N MET A 353 -10.33 -16.86 14.66
CA MET A 353 -10.13 -18.06 15.48
C MET A 353 -11.01 -19.25 15.04
N GLU A 354 -12.15 -19.00 14.39
CA GLU A 354 -13.05 -20.02 13.85
C GLU A 354 -12.55 -20.69 12.54
N GLY A 355 -11.26 -20.56 12.21
CA GLY A 355 -10.65 -21.25 11.08
C GLY A 355 -10.78 -20.54 9.73
N LYS A 356 -11.13 -19.24 9.72
CA LYS A 356 -11.17 -18.41 8.51
C LYS A 356 -9.88 -17.62 8.25
N GLY A 357 -8.75 -17.97 8.89
CA GLY A 357 -7.47 -17.24 8.69
C GLY A 357 -6.19 -17.95 9.12
N PHE A 358 -5.03 -17.38 8.70
CA PHE A 358 -3.66 -17.88 8.90
C PHE A 358 -3.02 -17.44 10.22
N SER A 359 -2.17 -18.25 10.87
CA SER A 359 -1.51 -17.89 12.15
C SER A 359 -0.96 -16.44 12.15
N VAL A 360 -1.50 -15.55 13.00
CA VAL A 360 -0.93 -14.21 13.20
C VAL A 360 0.32 -14.42 14.03
N SER A 361 1.40 -14.81 13.36
CA SER A 361 2.70 -14.97 14.00
C SER A 361 3.11 -13.64 14.61
N GLU A 362 3.58 -13.65 15.86
CA GLU A 362 3.88 -12.49 16.72
C GLU A 362 4.77 -11.44 16.02
N ASN A 363 4.65 -10.17 16.45
CA ASN A 363 5.75 -9.21 16.32
C ASN A 363 6.87 -9.77 17.20
N LYS A 364 8.01 -10.12 16.60
CA LYS A 364 9.11 -10.79 17.32
C LYS A 364 9.80 -9.86 18.34
N ALA A 365 9.52 -8.55 18.31
CA ALA A 365 9.86 -7.64 19.40
C ALA A 365 9.03 -7.91 20.67
N ALA A 366 7.85 -8.50 20.55
CA ALA A 366 7.08 -9.02 21.68
C ALA A 366 7.58 -10.42 22.04
N LYS A 367 8.15 -10.57 23.24
CA LYS A 367 8.67 -11.86 23.73
C LYS A 367 7.50 -12.71 24.26
N SER A 368 7.29 -13.86 23.61
CA SER A 368 6.21 -14.86 23.76
C SER A 368 5.60 -15.05 25.16
N ASN A 369 4.26 -15.09 25.23
CA ASN A 369 3.43 -15.57 26.35
C ASN A 369 2.67 -16.87 25.99
N ASN A 370 2.13 -17.60 26.97
CA ASN A 370 1.31 -18.82 26.75
C ASN A 370 -0.13 -18.53 26.26
N TYR A 371 -0.59 -17.27 26.26
CA TYR A 371 -1.96 -16.85 25.85
C TYR A 371 -1.96 -15.79 24.72
N LYS A 372 -1.22 -16.08 23.64
CA LYS A 372 -0.81 -15.15 22.55
C LYS A 372 -1.94 -14.40 21.85
N THR A 373 -3.08 -15.04 21.61
CA THR A 373 -4.18 -14.44 20.84
C THR A 373 -4.95 -13.39 21.63
N PHE A 374 -5.14 -13.63 22.93
CA PHE A 374 -5.93 -12.73 23.78
C PHE A 374 -5.20 -11.42 24.05
N GLU A 375 -3.93 -11.46 24.41
CA GLU A 375 -3.11 -10.26 24.65
C GLU A 375 -2.98 -9.37 23.40
N ASN A 376 -2.85 -9.99 22.22
CA ASN A 376 -2.86 -9.26 20.95
C ASN A 376 -4.23 -8.62 20.69
N MET A 377 -5.33 -9.34 20.96
CA MET A 377 -6.68 -8.79 20.84
C MET A 377 -6.87 -7.57 21.77
N ILE A 378 -6.43 -7.66 23.03
CA ILE A 378 -6.52 -6.53 23.97
C ILE A 378 -5.67 -5.35 23.51
N SER A 379 -4.44 -5.61 23.03
CA SER A 379 -3.55 -4.57 22.50
C SER A 379 -4.18 -3.86 21.29
N HIS A 380 -4.84 -4.59 20.40
CA HIS A 380 -5.56 -4.02 19.26
C HIS A 380 -6.79 -3.21 19.70
N ALA A 381 -7.51 -3.68 20.72
CA ALA A 381 -8.66 -2.98 21.28
C ALA A 381 -8.24 -1.64 21.90
N ILE A 382 -7.14 -1.62 22.67
CA ILE A 382 -6.52 -0.41 23.22
C ILE A 382 -6.11 0.54 22.09
N PHE A 383 -5.40 0.01 21.09
CA PHE A 383 -5.00 0.77 19.90
C PHE A 383 -6.19 1.42 19.20
N CYS A 384 -7.24 0.65 18.87
CA CYS A 384 -8.42 1.14 18.16
C CYS A 384 -9.23 2.15 18.98
N ALA A 385 -9.40 1.90 20.29
CA ALA A 385 -10.11 2.80 21.19
C ALA A 385 -9.37 4.14 21.37
N SER A 386 -8.03 4.12 21.43
CA SER A 386 -7.21 5.33 21.61
C SER A 386 -7.36 6.37 20.49
N ARG A 387 -7.79 5.94 19.30
CA ARG A 387 -7.87 6.77 18.09
C ARG A 387 -9.19 7.50 17.91
N ARG A 388 -10.18 7.25 18.79
CA ARG A 388 -11.58 7.68 18.61
C ARG A 388 -11.82 9.19 18.73
N ASN A 389 -10.89 9.93 19.32
CA ASN A 389 -10.96 11.40 19.34
C ASN A 389 -9.94 12.06 18.40
N GLY A 390 -9.33 11.27 17.51
CA GLY A 390 -8.33 11.76 16.57
C GLY A 390 -6.98 12.04 17.21
N VAL A 391 -6.15 12.79 16.50
CA VAL A 391 -4.74 13.05 16.89
C VAL A 391 -4.58 13.84 18.18
N ALA A 392 -5.67 14.42 18.72
CA ALA A 392 -5.68 15.11 20.01
C ALA A 392 -5.56 14.16 21.22
N GLY A 393 -5.67 12.85 21.00
CA GLY A 393 -5.87 11.87 22.07
C GLY A 393 -7.29 11.95 22.65
N ILE A 394 -7.65 10.99 23.50
CA ILE A 394 -9.01 10.78 24.01
C ILE A 394 -9.02 10.79 25.54
N LEU A 395 -10.01 11.44 26.14
CA LEU A 395 -10.21 11.43 27.59
C LEU A 395 -10.43 10.00 28.10
N PHE A 396 -9.87 9.69 29.26
CA PHE A 396 -9.91 8.36 29.86
C PHE A 396 -11.32 7.75 29.92
N ASP A 397 -12.32 8.54 30.33
CA ASP A 397 -13.70 8.05 30.46
C ASP A 397 -14.28 7.58 29.12
N ASN A 398 -14.06 8.36 28.06
CA ASN A 398 -14.51 8.02 26.71
C ASN A 398 -13.67 6.86 26.15
N PHE A 399 -12.36 6.87 26.37
CA PHE A 399 -11.46 5.78 25.98
C PHE A 399 -11.95 4.45 26.55
N PHE A 400 -12.28 4.42 27.84
CA PHE A 400 -12.72 3.21 28.52
C PHE A 400 -14.04 2.68 27.94
N GLY A 401 -15.01 3.57 27.68
CA GLY A 401 -16.26 3.19 27.02
C GLY A 401 -16.05 2.60 25.61
N TRP A 402 -15.12 3.17 24.83
CA TRP A 402 -14.76 2.61 23.52
C TRP A 402 -13.97 1.31 23.61
N LEU A 403 -13.07 1.17 24.58
CA LEU A 403 -12.32 -0.06 24.83
C LEU A 403 -13.27 -1.23 25.12
N LEU A 404 -14.27 -1.01 25.99
CA LEU A 404 -15.32 -2.01 26.23
C LEU A 404 -16.11 -2.33 24.95
N GLY A 405 -16.36 -1.32 24.11
CA GLY A 405 -16.99 -1.46 22.80
C GLY A 405 -16.21 -2.34 21.82
N GLU A 406 -14.88 -2.18 21.76
CA GLU A 406 -14.00 -3.03 20.96
C GLU A 406 -14.01 -4.51 21.40
N LEU A 407 -14.46 -4.77 22.63
CA LEU A 407 -14.63 -6.10 23.22
C LEU A 407 -16.07 -6.64 23.15
N GLN A 408 -16.99 -5.94 22.47
CA GLN A 408 -18.34 -6.43 22.17
C GLN A 408 -18.40 -7.17 20.82
N ASN A 409 -19.53 -7.80 20.51
CA ASN A 409 -19.75 -8.43 19.20
C ASN A 409 -20.06 -7.41 18.10
N ASP A 410 -20.71 -6.31 18.48
CA ASP A 410 -21.00 -5.17 17.62
C ASP A 410 -20.42 -3.93 18.27
N LEU A 411 -19.81 -3.08 17.45
CA LEU A 411 -18.99 -1.98 17.94
C LEU A 411 -19.86 -0.77 18.28
N THR A 412 -20.05 -0.56 19.58
CA THR A 412 -20.72 0.62 20.13
C THR A 412 -19.94 1.12 21.35
N MET A 413 -19.99 2.43 21.61
CA MET A 413 -19.45 2.94 22.87
C MET A 413 -20.31 2.39 24.01
N VAL A 414 -19.67 1.78 25.01
CA VAL A 414 -20.38 1.20 26.14
C VAL A 414 -20.56 2.25 27.22
N GLU A 415 -21.81 2.53 27.55
CA GLU A 415 -22.17 3.35 28.71
C GLU A 415 -22.25 2.47 29.96
N MET A 416 -21.62 2.92 31.05
CA MET A 416 -21.63 2.20 32.32
C MET A 416 -22.72 2.77 33.24
N THR A 417 -23.45 1.87 33.90
CA THR A 417 -24.47 2.24 34.89
C THR A 417 -24.29 1.46 36.20
N HIS A 418 -24.63 2.10 37.32
CA HIS A 418 -24.74 1.48 38.63
C HIS A 418 -26.10 1.89 39.22
N ASP A 419 -26.92 0.94 39.66
CA ASP A 419 -28.32 1.17 40.06
C ASP A 419 -29.12 1.98 39.02
N SER A 420 -28.95 1.62 37.74
CA SER A 420 -29.55 2.31 36.57
C SER A 420 -29.17 3.79 36.42
N LYS A 421 -28.16 4.27 37.15
CA LYS A 421 -27.61 5.63 37.02
C LYS A 421 -26.30 5.60 36.24
N PRO A 422 -26.09 6.51 35.28
CA PRO A 422 -24.82 6.62 34.57
C PRO A 422 -23.65 6.84 35.52
N ILE A 423 -22.58 6.08 35.31
CA ILE A 423 -21.29 6.27 35.98
C ILE A 423 -20.20 6.50 34.93
N VAL A 424 -19.21 7.32 35.28
CA VAL A 424 -18.01 7.53 34.46
C VAL A 424 -16.89 6.63 34.97
N ALA A 425 -16.03 6.17 34.07
CA ALA A 425 -14.99 5.17 34.37
C ALA A 425 -14.07 5.62 35.50
N SER A 426 -13.67 6.89 35.48
CA SER A 426 -12.77 7.51 36.43
C SER A 426 -13.23 7.37 37.88
N LYS A 427 -14.54 7.43 38.14
CA LYS A 427 -15.11 7.23 39.49
C LYS A 427 -14.87 5.83 40.05
N LEU A 428 -14.70 4.82 39.20
CA LEU A 428 -14.35 3.45 39.63
C LEU A 428 -12.93 3.38 40.21
N PHE A 429 -12.09 4.34 39.85
CA PHE A 429 -10.69 4.43 40.27
C PHE A 429 -10.46 5.55 41.30
N ASP A 430 -11.54 6.13 41.85
CA ASP A 430 -11.44 7.11 42.94
C ASP A 430 -10.68 6.50 44.11
N GLY A 431 -9.61 7.17 44.53
CA GLY A 431 -8.70 6.70 45.59
C GLY A 431 -7.48 5.90 45.12
N TYR A 432 -7.45 5.41 43.87
CA TYR A 432 -6.29 4.70 43.31
C TYR A 432 -5.30 5.62 42.59
N LYS A 433 -5.79 6.59 41.81
CA LYS A 433 -4.95 7.53 41.07
C LYS A 433 -5.62 8.89 40.94
N LYS A 434 -4.90 9.96 41.29
CA LYS A 434 -5.38 11.33 41.10
C LYS A 434 -5.43 11.68 39.61
N ASN A 435 -6.35 12.56 39.23
CA ASN A 435 -6.46 13.16 37.88
C ASN A 435 -6.87 12.20 36.74
N MET A 436 -7.48 11.05 37.04
CA MET A 436 -8.05 10.16 36.02
C MET A 436 -9.09 10.85 35.10
N PRO A 437 -10.01 11.70 35.60
CA PRO A 437 -10.99 12.37 34.73
C PRO A 437 -10.36 13.28 33.66
N SER A 438 -9.19 13.86 33.95
CA SER A 438 -8.44 14.73 33.04
C SER A 438 -7.35 13.99 32.28
N MET A 439 -7.18 12.68 32.49
CA MET A 439 -6.15 11.89 31.84
C MET A 439 -6.49 11.74 30.36
N MET A 440 -5.56 12.19 29.51
CA MET A 440 -5.65 12.03 28.06
C MET A 440 -4.86 10.81 27.62
N ILE A 441 -5.54 9.84 27.03
CA ILE A 441 -4.91 8.71 26.36
C ILE A 441 -4.47 9.17 24.97
N PRO A 442 -3.18 9.05 24.61
CA PRO A 442 -2.67 9.51 23.32
C PRO A 442 -3.24 8.72 22.13
N PHE A 443 -3.08 9.25 20.92
CA PHE A 443 -3.21 8.53 19.66
C PHE A 443 -2.05 7.54 19.52
N LEU A 444 -2.33 6.25 19.72
CA LEU A 444 -1.28 5.25 19.89
C LEU A 444 -0.75 4.67 18.57
N THR A 445 0.54 4.31 18.59
CA THR A 445 1.17 3.42 17.60
C THR A 445 0.62 1.99 17.68
N PRO A 446 0.76 1.19 16.61
CA PRO A 446 0.77 -0.26 16.70
C PRO A 446 1.67 -0.76 17.86
N PRO A 447 1.36 -1.90 18.51
CA PRO A 447 2.13 -2.39 19.64
C PRO A 447 3.61 -2.60 19.32
N ASN A 448 4.47 -2.11 20.20
CA ASN A 448 5.94 -2.22 20.13
C ASN A 448 6.54 -1.50 18.92
N VAL A 449 5.92 -0.40 18.49
CA VAL A 449 6.41 0.50 17.45
C VAL A 449 6.48 1.92 17.99
N GLU A 450 7.49 2.67 17.60
CA GLU A 450 7.67 4.07 17.98
C GLU A 450 7.26 5.01 16.84
N TRP A 451 6.52 6.06 17.17
CA TRP A 451 6.30 7.19 16.26
C TRP A 451 7.65 7.83 15.92
N PRO A 452 7.87 8.28 14.68
CA PRO A 452 9.03 9.10 14.38
C PRO A 452 8.99 10.42 15.17
N GLN A 453 10.18 10.97 15.46
CA GLN A 453 10.30 12.20 16.24
C GLN A 453 9.47 13.36 15.68
N GLY A 454 9.47 13.56 14.36
CA GLY A 454 8.68 14.63 13.74
C GLY A 454 7.16 14.53 13.94
N ILE A 455 6.63 13.38 14.36
CA ILE A 455 5.23 13.23 14.79
C ILE A 455 5.09 13.50 16.30
N LEU A 456 6.04 13.05 17.12
CA LEU A 456 6.04 13.32 18.57
C LEU A 456 6.19 14.81 18.89
N ASP A 457 6.96 15.53 18.08
CA ASP A 457 7.14 16.99 18.19
C ASP A 457 5.80 17.75 18.09
N LEU A 458 4.74 17.13 17.57
CA LEU A 458 3.40 17.74 17.54
C LEU A 458 2.73 17.84 18.91
N ASN A 459 3.24 17.11 19.89
CA ASN A 459 2.68 17.12 21.23
C ASN A 459 2.83 18.52 21.86
N THR A 460 3.95 19.22 21.66
CA THR A 460 4.29 20.46 22.37
C THR A 460 3.41 21.63 21.96
N ASP A 461 3.17 21.83 20.66
CA ASP A 461 2.72 23.14 20.15
C ASP A 461 1.41 23.11 19.36
N PHE A 462 0.81 21.93 19.11
CA PHE A 462 -0.30 21.81 18.15
C PHE A 462 -1.55 21.08 18.67
N ASP A 463 -1.72 21.03 20.01
CA ASP A 463 -2.84 20.33 20.67
C ASP A 463 -3.03 18.88 20.19
N CYS A 464 -1.95 18.26 19.71
CA CYS A 464 -1.88 16.85 19.38
C CYS A 464 -1.38 16.07 20.59
N ASN A 465 -1.64 14.77 20.62
CA ASN A 465 -1.19 13.89 21.68
C ASN A 465 -0.95 12.50 21.08
N PHE A 466 0.29 12.23 20.70
CA PHE A 466 0.78 10.96 20.19
C PHE A 466 1.56 10.22 21.26
N GLY A 467 1.41 8.90 21.31
CA GLY A 467 2.12 8.05 22.26
C GLY A 467 2.37 6.65 21.73
N HIS A 468 3.15 5.87 22.46
CA HIS A 468 3.54 4.52 22.06
C HIS A 468 2.77 3.49 22.86
N LEU A 469 2.24 2.48 22.16
CA LEU A 469 1.69 1.30 22.81
C LEU A 469 2.79 0.26 22.97
N VAL A 470 3.03 -0.17 24.20
CA VAL A 470 4.00 -1.22 24.52
C VAL A 470 3.26 -2.43 25.07
N ARG A 471 3.45 -3.57 24.41
CA ARG A 471 3.17 -4.88 24.98
C ARG A 471 4.44 -5.35 25.66
N ALA A 472 4.42 -5.37 26.99
CA ALA A 472 5.60 -5.59 27.81
C ALA A 472 6.06 -7.05 27.77
N ARG A 473 7.23 -7.28 28.38
CA ARG A 473 7.79 -8.61 28.57
C ARG A 473 7.18 -9.27 29.82
N ASN A 474 7.12 -10.60 29.83
CA ASN A 474 6.52 -11.37 30.93
C ASN A 474 7.21 -11.14 32.29
N ASP A 475 8.53 -10.87 32.25
CA ASP A 475 9.34 -10.56 33.43
C ASP A 475 8.98 -9.19 34.05
N GLU A 476 8.34 -8.30 33.29
CA GLU A 476 7.90 -6.98 33.74
C GLU A 476 6.53 -7.02 34.46
N ARG A 477 5.82 -8.17 34.43
CA ARG A 477 4.52 -8.39 35.10
C ARG A 477 3.44 -7.33 34.80
N CYS A 478 3.54 -6.67 33.66
CA CYS A 478 2.58 -5.71 33.14
C CYS A 478 2.28 -6.14 31.70
N ASP A 479 1.03 -6.46 31.34
CA ASP A 479 0.76 -7.01 30.00
C ASP A 479 0.95 -5.95 28.91
N VAL A 480 0.35 -4.77 29.11
CA VAL A 480 0.33 -3.67 28.13
C VAL A 480 0.38 -2.34 28.88
N TYR A 481 1.21 -1.41 28.41
CA TYR A 481 1.27 -0.04 28.93
C TYR A 481 1.48 0.99 27.81
N VAL A 482 1.18 2.24 28.13
CA VAL A 482 1.41 3.38 27.24
C VAL A 482 2.69 4.09 27.69
N LYS A 483 3.61 4.29 26.74
CA LYS A 483 4.79 5.13 26.92
C LYS A 483 4.53 6.48 26.24
N GLY A 484 4.56 7.55 27.02
CA GLY A 484 4.57 8.93 26.53
C GLY A 484 5.84 9.64 26.99
N GLU A 485 6.11 10.83 26.47
CA GLU A 485 7.02 11.75 27.17
C GLU A 485 6.39 12.06 28.54
N GLU A 486 7.15 11.88 29.61
CA GLU A 486 6.76 12.35 30.94
C GLU A 486 6.49 13.86 30.84
N ARG A 487 5.22 14.26 31.00
CA ARG A 487 4.83 15.66 31.17
C ARG A 487 4.69 15.99 32.65
#